data_AF-A0A7C4KZ64-F1
#
_entry.id   AF-A0A7C4KZ64-F1
#
_cell.length_a   1.000
_cell.length_b   1.000
_cell.length_c   1.000
_cell.angle_alpha   90.00
_cell.angle_beta   90.00
_cell.angle_gamma   90.00
#
_symmetry.space_group_name_H-M   'P 1'
#
loop_
_entity.id
_entity.type
_entity.pdbx_description
1 polymer ?
#
loop_
_entity_poly.entity_id
_entity_poly.type
_entity_poly.pdbx_seq_one_letter_code
_entity_poly.pdbx_strand_id
1 'polypeptide(L)'
;TLANNNLQGSLPPEIGTLSGLTEIVLSRNQLSGSLPSAIGGLNQLTILDLSSNDFSGGLPPELFTLTSLQYLYLDHNQFSGVIPAAIGNLTALNVLWLNDNHLLGFPPAGLTNLTALFNPGSLQPGNLDGLDLNENRFCVPDGYPVPGNPLHQFLSQKDPDFHLHQTCTPIFEVFLPMIRR
;
A
#
# COMPACT_ATOMS: atom_id res chain seq x y z
N THR A 1 15.31 -5.73 -11.66
CA THR A 1 15.38 -6.18 -10.26
C THR A 1 16.77 -5.93 -9.69
N LEU A 2 16.85 -5.32 -8.51
CA LEU A 2 18.07 -5.14 -7.69
C LEU A 2 17.77 -5.48 -6.21
N ALA A 3 16.81 -6.38 -5.96
CA ALA A 3 16.43 -6.77 -4.61
C ALA A 3 17.54 -7.55 -3.88
N ASN A 4 17.51 -7.52 -2.54
CA ASN A 4 18.45 -8.24 -1.65
C ASN A 4 19.90 -7.78 -1.83
N ASN A 5 20.12 -6.46 -1.77
CA ASN A 5 21.44 -5.86 -1.82
C ASN A 5 21.64 -4.91 -0.63
N ASN A 6 22.78 -4.22 -0.60
CA ASN A 6 23.09 -3.19 0.40
C ASN A 6 23.03 -1.78 -0.24
N LEU A 7 22.11 -1.56 -1.19
CA LEU A 7 21.96 -0.25 -1.82
C LEU A 7 21.47 0.76 -0.77
N GLN A 8 22.09 1.94 -0.76
CA GLN A 8 21.84 3.01 0.21
C GLN A 8 21.53 4.33 -0.50
N GLY A 9 21.06 5.30 0.28
CA GLY A 9 20.70 6.63 -0.20
C GLY A 9 19.27 6.69 -0.72
N SER A 10 18.89 7.83 -1.29
CA SER A 10 17.54 8.07 -1.79
C SER A 10 17.37 7.73 -3.26
N LEU A 11 16.14 7.46 -3.67
CA LEU A 11 15.82 7.34 -5.09
C LEU A 11 16.04 8.68 -5.80
N PRO A 12 16.89 8.73 -6.84
CA PRO A 12 17.13 9.96 -7.59
C PRO A 12 15.90 10.33 -8.42
N PRO A 13 15.54 11.62 -8.55
CA PRO A 13 14.43 12.07 -9.40
C PRO A 13 14.54 11.61 -10.86
N GLU A 14 15.76 11.38 -11.36
CA GLU A 14 16.05 10.88 -12.69
C GLU A 14 15.39 9.53 -13.00
N ILE A 15 14.98 8.77 -11.97
CA ILE A 15 14.18 7.53 -12.15
C ILE A 15 12.95 7.79 -13.02
N GLY A 16 12.32 8.96 -12.89
CA GLY A 16 11.13 9.34 -13.65
C GLY A 16 11.35 9.49 -15.16
N THR A 17 12.61 9.58 -15.61
CA THR A 17 12.95 9.65 -17.03
C THR A 17 12.91 8.28 -17.72
N LEU A 18 12.89 7.19 -16.93
CA LEU A 18 12.91 5.82 -17.42
C LEU A 18 11.49 5.33 -17.78
N SER A 19 10.78 6.09 -18.62
CA SER A 19 9.37 5.87 -18.97
C SER A 19 9.04 4.54 -19.65
N GLY A 20 10.07 3.79 -20.07
CA GLY A 20 9.95 2.43 -20.60
C GLY A 20 9.98 1.32 -19.56
N LEU A 21 10.19 1.63 -18.28
CA LEU A 21 10.21 0.61 -17.23
C LEU A 21 8.80 0.08 -16.96
N THR A 22 8.70 -1.24 -16.94
CA THR A 22 7.49 -1.96 -16.54
C THR A 22 7.59 -2.48 -15.10
N GLU A 23 8.81 -2.74 -14.61
CA GLU A 23 9.02 -3.31 -13.29
C GLU A 23 10.19 -2.64 -12.58
N ILE A 24 9.95 -2.21 -11.34
CA ILE A 24 10.98 -1.77 -10.40
C ILE A 24 10.87 -2.65 -9.17
N VAL A 25 11.93 -3.40 -8.90
CA VAL A 25 12.03 -4.30 -7.75
C VAL A 25 13.33 -4.00 -7.04
N LEU A 26 13.23 -3.29 -5.91
CA LEU A 26 14.33 -2.79 -5.08
C LEU A 26 14.20 -3.25 -3.62
N SER A 27 13.38 -4.26 -3.37
CA SER A 27 13.11 -4.75 -2.03
C SER A 27 14.34 -5.26 -1.29
N ARG A 28 14.31 -5.20 0.04
CA ARG A 28 15.38 -5.70 0.93
C ARG A 28 16.72 -5.02 0.60
N ASN A 29 16.74 -3.70 0.75
CA ASN A 29 17.91 -2.85 0.64
C ASN A 29 17.96 -1.89 1.86
N GLN A 30 18.79 -0.85 1.80
CA GLN A 30 18.94 0.20 2.82
C GLN A 30 18.63 1.59 2.19
N LEU A 31 17.73 1.62 1.19
CA LEU A 31 17.33 2.86 0.52
C LEU A 31 16.48 3.69 1.48
N SER A 32 16.62 5.01 1.45
CA SER A 32 15.99 5.91 2.42
C SER A 32 15.49 7.21 1.80
N GLY A 33 14.93 8.09 2.64
CA GLY A 33 14.37 9.36 2.21
C GLY A 33 12.98 9.22 1.59
N SER A 34 12.46 10.32 1.01
CA SER A 34 11.13 10.35 0.40
C SER A 34 11.13 9.87 -1.05
N LEU A 35 9.99 9.32 -1.49
CA LEU A 35 9.79 9.05 -2.92
C LEU A 35 9.77 10.36 -3.71
N PRO A 36 10.55 10.48 -4.80
CA PRO A 36 10.51 11.65 -5.65
C PRO A 36 9.17 11.71 -6.41
N SER A 37 8.59 12.91 -6.56
CA SER A 37 7.39 13.14 -7.38
C SER A 37 7.58 12.69 -8.84
N ALA A 38 8.83 12.68 -9.31
CA ALA A 38 9.20 12.17 -10.63
C ALA A 38 8.79 10.71 -10.89
N ILE A 39 8.47 9.92 -9.84
CA ILE A 39 7.92 8.56 -9.99
C ILE A 39 6.70 8.51 -10.92
N GLY A 40 5.91 9.59 -10.99
CA GLY A 40 4.76 9.70 -11.89
C GLY A 40 5.11 9.68 -13.39
N GLY A 41 6.40 9.79 -13.76
CA GLY A 41 6.87 9.63 -15.14
C GLY A 41 6.86 8.18 -15.65
N LEU A 42 6.74 7.20 -14.74
CA LEU A 42 6.84 5.76 -15.04
C LEU A 42 5.50 5.16 -15.50
N ASN A 43 4.88 5.75 -16.52
CA ASN A 43 3.49 5.43 -16.92
C ASN A 43 3.24 3.97 -17.36
N GLN A 44 4.30 3.22 -17.70
CA GLN A 44 4.22 1.80 -18.10
C GLN A 44 4.44 0.83 -16.93
N LEU A 45 4.68 1.34 -15.73
CA LEU A 45 5.02 0.53 -14.57
C LEU A 45 3.82 -0.32 -14.13
N THR A 46 4.03 -1.63 -14.07
CA THR A 46 3.07 -2.63 -13.60
C THR A 46 3.45 -3.16 -12.21
N ILE A 47 4.74 -3.17 -11.87
CA ILE A 47 5.25 -3.61 -10.56
C ILE A 47 6.15 -2.53 -9.96
N LEU A 48 5.82 -2.11 -8.74
CA LEU A 48 6.69 -1.32 -7.88
C LEU A 48 6.84 -2.03 -6.54
N ASP A 49 8.02 -2.61 -6.32
CA ASP A 49 8.39 -3.25 -5.06
C ASP A 49 9.56 -2.50 -4.41
N LEU A 50 9.25 -1.77 -3.36
CA LEU A 50 10.19 -1.03 -2.51
C LEU A 50 10.19 -1.58 -1.07
N SER A 51 9.60 -2.74 -0.84
CA SER A 51 9.42 -3.32 0.48
C SER A 51 10.74 -3.55 1.21
N SER A 52 10.72 -3.52 2.55
CA SER A 52 11.91 -3.76 3.39
C SER A 52 13.06 -2.81 3.05
N ASN A 53 12.82 -1.51 3.25
CA ASN A 53 13.80 -0.42 3.09
C ASN A 53 13.57 0.61 4.23
N ASP A 54 14.26 1.75 4.17
CA ASP A 54 14.16 2.87 5.11
C ASP A 54 13.49 4.11 4.50
N PHE A 55 12.60 3.94 3.50
CA PHE A 55 11.89 5.07 2.89
C PHE A 55 10.97 5.76 3.92
N SER A 56 10.88 7.08 3.86
CA SER A 56 10.13 7.90 4.81
C SER A 56 9.36 9.03 4.12
N GLY A 57 8.65 9.86 4.89
CA GLY A 57 7.81 10.94 4.35
C GLY A 57 6.49 10.42 3.76
N GLY A 58 5.76 11.31 3.08
CA GLY A 58 4.46 11.00 2.49
C GLY A 58 4.54 10.31 1.14
N LEU A 59 3.48 9.56 0.78
CA LEU A 59 3.31 9.05 -0.57
C LEU A 59 3.02 10.22 -1.52
N PRO A 60 3.85 10.46 -2.56
CA PRO A 60 3.64 11.58 -3.47
C PRO A 60 2.36 11.38 -4.28
N PRO A 61 1.54 12.41 -4.52
CA PRO A 61 0.32 12.32 -5.34
C PRO A 61 0.55 11.69 -6.72
N GLU A 62 1.74 11.90 -7.29
CA GLU A 62 2.17 11.39 -8.59
C GLU A 62 2.30 9.87 -8.62
N LEU A 63 2.48 9.19 -7.47
CA LEU A 63 2.41 7.72 -7.42
C LEU A 63 1.04 7.21 -7.89
N PHE A 64 -0.03 7.98 -7.61
CA PHE A 64 -1.40 7.61 -7.93
C PHE A 64 -1.83 7.99 -9.35
N THR A 65 -0.88 8.40 -10.21
CA THR A 65 -1.11 8.57 -11.66
C THR A 65 -0.65 7.36 -12.47
N LEU A 66 0.00 6.37 -11.83
CA LEU A 66 0.51 5.16 -12.47
C LEU A 66 -0.61 4.13 -12.73
N THR A 67 -1.56 4.44 -13.59
CA THR A 67 -2.78 3.63 -13.80
C THR A 67 -2.55 2.21 -14.33
N SER A 68 -1.35 1.92 -14.86
CA SER A 68 -0.92 0.58 -15.28
C SER A 68 -0.47 -0.31 -14.12
N LEU A 69 -0.32 0.23 -12.91
CA LEU A 69 0.24 -0.47 -11.76
C LEU A 69 -0.69 -1.58 -11.28
N GLN A 70 -0.13 -2.79 -11.18
CA GLN A 70 -0.84 -3.99 -10.76
C GLN A 70 -0.39 -4.48 -9.38
N TYR A 71 0.87 -4.23 -9.03
CA TYR A 71 1.46 -4.65 -7.76
C TYR A 71 2.24 -3.50 -7.15
N LEU A 72 1.83 -3.10 -5.94
CA LEU A 72 2.47 -2.05 -5.16
C LEU A 72 2.83 -2.60 -3.77
N TYR A 73 4.13 -2.80 -3.55
CA TYR A 73 4.69 -3.26 -2.28
C TYR A 73 5.55 -2.14 -1.69
N LEU A 74 5.05 -1.50 -0.63
CA LEU A 74 5.74 -0.45 0.13
C LEU A 74 5.90 -0.84 1.61
N ASP A 75 5.58 -2.09 1.96
CA ASP A 75 5.61 -2.59 3.31
C ASP A 75 7.01 -2.59 3.93
N HIS A 76 7.09 -2.62 5.27
CA HIS A 76 8.34 -2.58 6.02
C HIS A 76 9.22 -1.38 5.63
N ASN A 77 8.66 -0.18 5.80
CA ASN A 77 9.32 1.11 5.59
C ASN A 77 8.91 2.08 6.71
N GLN A 78 9.18 3.38 6.53
CA GLN A 78 8.86 4.44 7.47
C GLN A 78 7.92 5.50 6.84
N PHE A 79 7.12 5.12 5.82
CA PHE A 79 6.18 6.02 5.16
C PHE A 79 5.15 6.56 6.15
N SER A 80 4.79 7.84 6.02
CA SER A 80 3.92 8.55 6.95
C SER A 80 2.92 9.44 6.21
N GLY A 81 2.07 10.15 6.95
CA GLY A 81 0.98 10.93 6.35
C GLY A 81 -0.20 10.06 5.95
N VAL A 82 -1.11 10.59 5.14
CA VAL A 82 -2.37 9.93 4.77
C VAL A 82 -2.30 9.30 3.38
N ILE A 83 -3.03 8.22 3.14
CA ILE A 83 -3.26 7.70 1.79
C ILE A 83 -4.33 8.59 1.12
N PRO A 84 -4.03 9.28 0.00
CA PRO A 84 -5.01 10.12 -0.67
C PRO A 84 -6.08 9.29 -1.37
N ALA A 85 -7.27 9.87 -1.56
CA ALA A 85 -8.36 9.25 -2.33
C ALA A 85 -7.99 8.89 -3.78
N ALA A 86 -6.95 9.55 -4.32
CA ALA A 86 -6.39 9.25 -5.63
C ALA A 86 -5.90 7.79 -5.78
N ILE A 87 -5.69 7.04 -4.69
CA ILE A 87 -5.43 5.59 -4.76
C ILE A 87 -6.48 4.86 -5.62
N GLY A 88 -7.72 5.36 -5.64
CA GLY A 88 -8.80 4.80 -6.47
C GLY A 88 -8.62 4.97 -7.97
N ASN A 89 -7.60 5.71 -8.43
CA ASN A 89 -7.22 5.78 -9.85
C ASN A 89 -6.47 4.53 -10.32
N LEU A 90 -5.85 3.80 -9.40
CA LEU A 90 -5.01 2.64 -9.70
C LEU A 90 -5.86 1.37 -9.87
N THR A 91 -6.88 1.43 -10.73
CA THR A 91 -7.92 0.39 -10.87
C THR A 91 -7.40 -0.96 -11.36
N ALA A 92 -6.16 -1.00 -11.89
CA ALA A 92 -5.47 -2.22 -12.27
C ALA A 92 -4.77 -2.93 -11.09
N LEU A 93 -4.74 -2.34 -9.88
CA LEU A 93 -4.09 -2.93 -8.71
C LEU A 93 -4.76 -4.24 -8.30
N ASN A 94 -3.96 -5.30 -8.29
CA ASN A 94 -4.29 -6.60 -7.73
C ASN A 94 -3.71 -6.74 -6.32
N VAL A 95 -2.57 -6.08 -6.04
CA VAL A 95 -1.91 -6.15 -4.74
C VAL A 95 -1.44 -4.77 -4.28
N LEU A 96 -1.77 -4.43 -3.04
CA LEU A 96 -1.39 -3.24 -2.31
C LEU A 96 -0.98 -3.63 -0.89
N TRP A 97 0.32 -3.70 -0.64
CA TRP A 97 0.86 -3.92 0.70
C TRP A 97 1.55 -2.66 1.19
N LEU A 98 1.01 -2.10 2.26
CA LEU A 98 1.49 -0.90 2.94
C LEU A 98 1.81 -1.17 4.40
N ASN A 99 1.76 -2.42 4.86
CA ASN A 99 1.94 -2.77 6.26
C ASN A 99 3.32 -2.39 6.80
N ASP A 100 3.47 -2.36 8.12
CA ASP A 100 4.73 -2.05 8.80
C ASP A 100 5.30 -0.70 8.34
N ASN A 101 4.51 0.35 8.56
CA ASN A 101 4.83 1.73 8.21
C ASN A 101 4.30 2.69 9.29
N HIS A 102 4.29 3.98 8.99
CA HIS A 102 3.83 5.05 9.88
C HIS A 102 2.65 5.84 9.30
N LEU A 103 1.89 5.27 8.35
CA LEU A 103 0.76 5.93 7.71
C LEU A 103 -0.36 6.20 8.73
N LEU A 104 -1.07 7.28 8.53
CA LEU A 104 -2.04 7.88 9.44
C LEU A 104 -3.38 8.12 8.73
N GLY A 105 -4.38 8.52 9.50
CA GLY A 105 -5.69 8.89 8.98
C GLY A 105 -6.58 7.67 8.78
N PHE A 106 -7.47 7.72 7.80
CA PHE A 106 -8.45 6.66 7.56
C PHE A 106 -8.16 6.00 6.21
N PRO A 107 -8.45 4.71 6.02
CA PRO A 107 -8.41 4.10 4.69
C PRO A 107 -9.28 4.94 3.74
N PRO A 108 -8.77 5.44 2.61
CA PRO A 108 -9.50 6.41 1.80
C PRO A 108 -10.64 5.73 1.03
N ALA A 109 -11.74 6.45 0.81
CA ALA A 109 -12.90 5.96 0.06
C ALA A 109 -12.56 5.46 -1.36
N GLY A 110 -11.48 5.96 -1.95
CA GLY A 110 -10.97 5.53 -3.25
C GLY A 110 -10.59 4.04 -3.31
N LEU A 111 -10.27 3.39 -2.19
CA LEU A 111 -10.03 1.94 -2.15
C LEU A 111 -11.23 1.13 -2.65
N THR A 112 -12.46 1.65 -2.53
CA THR A 112 -13.66 0.97 -3.03
C THR A 112 -13.69 0.83 -4.56
N ASN A 113 -12.91 1.63 -5.29
CA ASN A 113 -12.77 1.54 -6.75
C ASN A 113 -11.82 0.41 -7.19
N LEU A 114 -11.03 -0.15 -6.28
CA LEU A 114 -10.00 -1.15 -6.58
C LEU A 114 -10.59 -2.57 -6.57
N THR A 115 -11.54 -2.83 -7.46
CA THR A 115 -12.30 -4.09 -7.46
C THR A 115 -11.44 -5.34 -7.72
N ALA A 116 -10.33 -5.19 -8.46
CA ALA A 116 -9.37 -6.27 -8.72
C ALA A 116 -8.65 -6.73 -7.44
N LEU A 117 -8.42 -5.81 -6.50
CA LEU A 117 -7.77 -6.03 -5.21
C LEU A 117 -8.58 -6.98 -4.31
N PHE A 118 -9.91 -6.93 -4.43
CA PHE A 118 -10.85 -7.75 -3.64
C PHE A 118 -11.22 -9.07 -4.31
N ASN A 119 -10.79 -9.30 -5.56
CA ASN A 119 -11.02 -10.53 -6.30
C ASN A 119 -9.70 -11.07 -6.84
N PRO A 120 -8.78 -11.56 -5.97
CA PRO A 120 -7.53 -12.16 -6.43
C PRO A 120 -7.87 -13.48 -7.13
N GLY A 121 -8.09 -13.42 -8.45
CA GLY A 121 -8.23 -14.62 -9.26
C GLY A 121 -6.94 -15.42 -9.18
N SER A 122 -6.89 -16.43 -8.31
CA SER A 122 -6.00 -17.62 -8.28
C SER A 122 -4.49 -17.47 -8.58
N LEU A 123 -3.92 -16.28 -8.66
CA LEU A 123 -2.56 -16.06 -9.19
C LEU A 123 -1.49 -15.75 -8.13
N GLN A 124 -1.83 -15.74 -6.84
CA GLN A 124 -0.86 -15.57 -5.76
C GLN A 124 -0.46 -16.93 -5.16
N PRO A 125 0.82 -17.34 -5.21
CA PRO A 125 1.32 -18.44 -4.39
C PRO A 125 1.21 -18.04 -2.92
N GLY A 126 0.35 -18.71 -2.14
CA GLY A 126 0.29 -18.52 -0.69
C GLY A 126 -1.02 -17.98 -0.11
N ASN A 127 -2.07 -17.77 -0.92
CA ASN A 127 -3.40 -17.37 -0.41
C ASN A 127 -3.37 -16.08 0.46
N LEU A 128 -2.47 -15.15 0.13
CA LEU A 128 -2.42 -13.83 0.73
C LEU A 128 -3.39 -12.91 -0.01
N ASP A 129 -4.10 -12.07 0.72
CA ASP A 129 -5.04 -11.12 0.12
C ASP A 129 -4.30 -9.99 -0.58
N GLY A 130 -4.95 -9.43 -1.62
CA GLY A 130 -4.41 -8.29 -2.36
C GLY A 130 -4.29 -7.00 -1.53
N LEU A 131 -4.76 -6.95 -0.28
CA LEU A 131 -4.64 -5.77 0.59
C LEU A 131 -3.94 -6.14 1.89
N ASP A 132 -2.91 -5.37 2.25
CA ASP A 132 -2.38 -5.34 3.60
C ASP A 132 -2.11 -3.90 4.04
N LEU A 133 -2.79 -3.46 5.09
CA LEU A 133 -2.69 -2.12 5.69
C LEU A 133 -2.26 -2.18 7.17
N ASN A 134 -1.89 -3.37 7.65
CA ASN A 134 -1.62 -3.64 9.07
C ASN A 134 -0.41 -2.86 9.59
N GLU A 135 -0.19 -2.82 10.90
CA GLU A 135 1.01 -2.21 11.49
C GLU A 135 1.30 -0.77 11.00
N ASN A 136 0.22 -0.02 10.79
CA ASN A 136 0.20 1.42 10.55
C ASN A 136 -0.53 2.13 11.69
N ARG A 137 -0.70 3.44 11.58
CA ARG A 137 -1.41 4.29 12.55
C ARG A 137 -2.75 4.77 12.00
N PHE A 138 -3.45 3.92 11.24
CA PHE A 138 -4.79 4.23 10.76
C PHE A 138 -5.80 4.27 11.91
N CYS A 139 -6.77 5.15 11.77
CA CYS A 139 -8.00 5.17 12.56
C CYS A 139 -9.14 4.68 11.66
N VAL A 140 -10.25 4.27 12.27
CA VAL A 140 -11.50 3.94 11.58
C VAL A 140 -12.59 4.87 12.15
N PRO A 141 -13.24 5.72 11.34
CA PRO A 141 -14.36 6.52 11.83
C PRO A 141 -15.57 5.63 12.14
N ASP A 142 -16.41 6.05 13.08
CA ASP A 142 -17.71 5.41 13.34
C ASP A 142 -18.51 5.23 12.04
N GLY A 143 -18.98 4.01 11.78
CA GLY A 143 -19.77 3.69 10.58
C GLY A 143 -18.97 3.52 9.27
N TYR A 144 -17.64 3.48 9.33
CA TYR A 144 -16.77 3.15 8.19
C TYR A 144 -16.35 1.67 8.17
N PRO A 145 -16.17 1.06 6.98
CA PRO A 145 -16.63 1.56 5.70
C PRO A 145 -18.15 1.45 5.66
N VAL A 146 -18.81 2.29 4.86
CA VAL A 146 -20.27 2.26 4.75
C VAL A 146 -20.73 0.84 4.41
N PRO A 147 -21.63 0.24 5.21
CA PRO A 147 -22.13 -1.11 4.98
C PRO A 147 -22.63 -1.30 3.54
N GLY A 148 -22.28 -2.44 2.94
CA GLY A 148 -22.69 -2.81 1.59
C GLY A 148 -21.72 -2.42 0.47
N ASN A 149 -20.62 -1.71 0.76
CA ASN A 149 -19.55 -1.51 -0.22
C ASN A 149 -18.52 -2.68 -0.20
N PRO A 150 -17.76 -2.91 -1.29
CA PRO A 150 -16.79 -4.00 -1.36
C PRO A 150 -15.69 -3.94 -0.28
N LEU A 151 -15.26 -2.73 0.07
CA LEU A 151 -14.23 -2.53 1.12
C LEU A 151 -14.75 -2.94 2.51
N HIS A 152 -16.01 -2.67 2.82
CA HIS A 152 -16.68 -3.11 4.04
C HIS A 152 -16.72 -4.62 4.10
N GLN A 153 -17.12 -5.29 3.01
CA GLN A 153 -17.14 -6.75 2.96
C GLN A 153 -15.74 -7.33 3.13
N PHE A 154 -14.74 -6.77 2.43
CA PHE A 154 -13.35 -7.22 2.53
C PHE A 154 -12.80 -7.06 3.95
N LEU A 155 -12.91 -5.87 4.53
CA LEU A 155 -12.42 -5.61 5.89
C LEU A 155 -13.17 -6.45 6.93
N SER A 156 -14.49 -6.62 6.80
CA SER A 156 -15.29 -7.45 7.73
C SER A 156 -15.01 -8.95 7.61
N GLN A 157 -14.55 -9.44 6.44
CA GLN A 157 -14.14 -10.83 6.26
C GLN A 157 -12.78 -11.11 6.90
N LYS A 158 -11.90 -10.12 6.90
CA LYS A 158 -10.55 -10.24 7.46
C LYS A 158 -10.54 -10.00 8.96
N ASP A 159 -11.31 -9.03 9.40
CA ASP A 159 -11.50 -8.66 10.79
C ASP A 159 -13.02 -8.55 11.08
N PRO A 160 -13.65 -9.63 11.58
CA PRO A 160 -15.07 -9.61 11.95
C PRO A 160 -15.40 -8.56 13.02
N ASP A 161 -14.43 -8.17 13.83
CA ASP A 161 -14.55 -7.22 14.93
C ASP A 161 -14.11 -5.80 14.53
N PHE A 162 -13.80 -5.56 13.24
CA PHE A 162 -13.44 -4.26 12.70
C PHE A 162 -14.42 -3.15 13.10
N HIS A 163 -15.71 -3.49 13.18
CA HIS A 163 -16.79 -2.58 13.59
C HIS A 163 -16.82 -2.25 15.08
N LEU A 164 -16.14 -3.05 15.91
CA LEU A 164 -16.02 -2.86 17.37
C LEU A 164 -14.78 -2.02 17.72
N HIS A 165 -13.86 -1.86 16.77
CA HIS A 165 -12.62 -1.11 16.93
C HIS A 165 -12.74 0.37 16.49
N GLN A 166 -13.96 0.87 16.32
CA GLN A 166 -14.31 2.22 15.84
C GLN A 166 -13.90 3.39 16.76
N THR A 167 -13.07 3.16 17.78
CA THR A 167 -12.52 4.24 18.60
C THR A 167 -11.07 4.50 18.21
N CYS A 168 -10.65 5.78 18.21
CA CYS A 168 -9.28 6.24 17.99
C CYS A 168 -8.31 5.68 19.06
N THR A 169 -8.11 4.36 19.06
CA THR A 169 -7.05 3.67 19.77
C THR A 169 -6.02 3.24 18.73
N PRO A 170 -4.70 3.38 19.02
CA PRO A 170 -3.67 2.89 18.12
C PRO A 170 -3.90 1.42 17.77
N ILE A 171 -3.73 1.07 16.49
CA ILE A 171 -3.94 -0.25 15.88
C ILE A 171 -3.23 -1.42 16.60
N PHE A 172 -2.30 -1.15 17.51
CA PHE A 172 -1.61 -2.13 18.35
C PHE A 172 -2.56 -3.08 19.11
N GLU A 173 -3.81 -2.72 19.39
CA GLU A 173 -4.76 -3.62 20.08
C GLU A 173 -5.63 -4.45 19.13
N VAL A 174 -5.70 -4.09 17.84
CA VAL A 174 -6.68 -4.63 16.89
C VAL A 174 -6.13 -5.82 16.09
N PHE A 175 -4.88 -5.75 15.64
CA PHE A 175 -4.31 -6.74 14.71
C PHE A 175 -3.46 -7.83 15.38
N LEU A 176 -3.11 -7.66 16.65
CA LEU A 176 -2.27 -8.60 17.41
C LEU A 176 -2.83 -10.04 17.53
N PRO A 177 -4.16 -10.31 17.52
CA PRO A 177 -4.68 -11.68 17.54
C PRO A 177 -4.58 -12.43 16.20
N MET A 178 -4.39 -11.73 15.07
CA MET A 178 -4.44 -12.36 13.73
C MET A 178 -3.11 -13.01 13.29
N ILE A 179 -2.05 -12.93 14.10
CA ILE A 179 -0.70 -13.48 13.82
C ILE A 179 -0.37 -14.70 14.72
N ARG A 180 -1.38 -15.34 15.31
CA ARG A 180 -1.22 -16.71 15.84
C ARG A 180 -2.31 -17.64 15.33
N ARG A 181 -2.22 -18.00 14.04
CA ARG A 181 -2.54 -19.33 13.51
C ARG A 181 -2.10 -19.48 12.07
#